data_AF-A0A7W0HDW7-F1
#
_entry.id   AF-A0A7W0HDW7-F1
#
_cell.length_a   1.000
_cell.length_b   1.000
_cell.length_c   1.000
_cell.angle_alpha   90.00
_cell.angle_beta   90.00
_cell.angle_gamma   90.00
#
_symmetry.space_group_name_H-M   'P 1'
#
loop_
_entity.id
_entity.type
_entity.pdbx_description
1 polymer ?
#
loop_
_entity_poly.entity_id
_entity_poly.type
_entity_poly.pdbx_seq_one_letter_code
_entity_poly.pdbx_strand_id
1 'polypeptide(L)'
;MRESVEKPAGAEVRSILHVDLDAFFAAVEVLSDPTLVGKAVIVGGTGGRGVVAAASYEARAYGVHSAMPSARARRLCPHAIFLGGRHDTYAAYSRRLHDVLTSFTPVVEGISLDEAFLDVSSVRRLWGSGPEIARLIRARVHDEVGLWASVGVASTKLLAKLASEAAKPTASRSGTVPGPGVKVVEPAEELGFLHAHP
;
A
#
# COMPACT_ATOMS: atom_id res chain seq x y z
N MET A 1 -18.50 47.62 2.18
CA MET A 1 -19.43 46.51 2.45
C MET A 1 -18.80 45.27 1.84
N ARG A 2 -18.19 44.40 2.65
CA ARG A 2 -17.56 43.16 2.15
C ARG A 2 -18.66 42.10 2.13
N GLU A 3 -19.07 41.69 0.94
CA GLU A 3 -20.00 40.57 0.77
C GLU A 3 -19.38 39.33 1.42
N SER A 4 -20.07 38.82 2.43
CA SER A 4 -19.75 37.57 3.08
C SER A 4 -20.20 36.47 2.12
N VAL A 5 -19.25 35.80 1.50
CA VAL A 5 -19.53 34.59 0.71
C VAL A 5 -20.08 33.55 1.67
N GLU A 6 -21.39 33.29 1.60
CA GLU A 6 -22.02 32.17 2.30
C GLU A 6 -21.34 30.87 1.85
N LYS A 7 -20.84 30.11 2.84
CA LYS A 7 -20.39 28.74 2.60
C LYS A 7 -21.60 27.94 2.11
N PRO A 8 -21.52 27.24 0.96
CA PRO A 8 -22.61 26.39 0.52
C PRO A 8 -22.91 25.34 1.61
N ALA A 9 -24.20 25.10 1.85
CA ALA A 9 -24.67 24.15 2.83
C ALA A 9 -24.05 22.76 2.59
N GLY A 10 -23.27 22.28 3.56
CA GLY A 10 -22.99 20.88 3.84
C GLY A 10 -22.61 19.97 2.67
N ALA A 11 -21.60 20.33 1.86
CA ALA A 11 -20.92 19.30 1.08
C ALA A 11 -20.22 18.37 2.06
N GLU A 12 -20.74 17.16 2.26
CA GLU A 12 -20.05 16.14 3.05
C GLU A 12 -18.63 16.00 2.50
N VAL A 13 -17.63 16.20 3.38
CA VAL A 13 -16.23 15.99 3.02
C VAL A 13 -16.11 14.55 2.53
N ARG A 14 -15.66 14.36 1.28
CA ARG A 14 -15.43 13.02 0.73
C ARG A 14 -14.41 12.27 1.58
N SER A 15 -14.60 10.96 1.73
CA SER A 15 -13.58 10.08 2.30
C SER A 15 -13.11 9.12 1.23
N ILE A 16 -11.88 9.36 0.78
CA ILE A 16 -11.19 8.55 -0.21
C ILE A 16 -10.16 7.70 0.52
N LEU A 17 -10.17 6.41 0.23
CA LEU A 17 -9.17 5.46 0.69
C LEU A 17 -8.24 5.13 -0.47
N HIS A 18 -6.95 4.99 -0.19
CA HIS A 18 -6.00 4.30 -1.05
C HIS A 18 -5.49 3.08 -0.30
N VAL A 19 -5.63 1.90 -0.90
CA VAL A 19 -5.19 0.62 -0.35
C VAL A 19 -4.03 0.11 -1.21
N ASP A 20 -2.94 -0.31 -0.58
CA ASP A 20 -1.70 -0.76 -1.22
C ASP A 20 -1.11 -1.95 -0.45
N LEU A 21 -0.87 -3.09 -1.12
CA LEU A 21 -0.28 -4.26 -0.46
C LEU A 21 1.21 -4.08 -0.17
N ASP A 22 1.61 -4.38 1.06
CA ASP A 22 2.99 -4.20 1.52
C ASP A 22 3.94 -5.19 0.81
N ALA A 23 4.90 -4.66 0.04
CA ALA A 23 5.92 -5.43 -0.67
C ALA A 23 5.35 -6.60 -1.51
N PHE A 24 4.21 -6.37 -2.17
CA PHE A 24 3.30 -7.38 -2.72
C PHE A 24 3.95 -8.67 -3.26
N PHE A 25 4.72 -8.61 -4.36
CA PHE A 25 5.24 -9.84 -4.97
C PHE A 25 6.18 -10.60 -4.02
N ALA A 26 7.02 -9.89 -3.25
CA ALA A 26 7.89 -10.54 -2.29
C ALA A 26 7.09 -11.15 -1.13
N ALA A 27 6.04 -10.47 -0.66
CA ALA A 27 5.16 -10.98 0.38
C ALA A 27 4.41 -12.25 -0.06
N VAL A 28 3.94 -12.31 -1.32
CA VAL A 28 3.32 -13.53 -1.88
C VAL A 28 4.30 -14.70 -1.93
N GLU A 29 5.56 -14.46 -2.31
CA GLU A 29 6.57 -15.52 -2.32
C GLU A 29 6.88 -16.02 -0.90
N VAL A 30 7.02 -15.12 0.08
CA VAL A 30 7.24 -15.48 1.49
C VAL A 30 6.04 -16.24 2.06
N LEU A 31 4.82 -15.84 1.72
CA LEU A 31 3.60 -16.55 2.14
C LEU A 31 3.53 -17.97 1.53
N SER A 32 4.04 -18.15 0.31
CA SER A 32 4.04 -19.44 -0.38
C SER A 32 5.14 -20.39 0.10
N ASP A 33 6.26 -19.85 0.57
CA ASP A 33 7.40 -20.61 1.07
C ASP A 33 7.84 -20.05 2.43
N PRO A 34 7.39 -20.66 3.54
CA PRO A 34 7.74 -20.24 4.89
C PRO A 34 9.25 -20.23 5.18
N THR A 35 10.07 -20.94 4.38
CA THR A 35 11.53 -20.91 4.55
C THR A 35 12.14 -19.56 4.17
N LEU A 36 11.38 -18.67 3.52
CA LEU A 36 11.79 -17.33 3.13
C LEU A 36 11.54 -16.27 4.22
N VAL A 37 10.81 -16.61 5.28
CA VAL A 37 10.51 -15.68 6.39
C VAL A 37 11.81 -15.14 7.00
N GLY A 38 11.90 -13.80 7.12
CA GLY A 38 13.06 -13.11 7.67
C GLY A 38 14.28 -13.08 6.75
N LYS A 39 14.16 -13.52 5.50
CA LYS A 39 15.25 -13.48 4.50
C LYS A 39 15.07 -12.31 3.54
N ALA A 40 16.19 -11.79 3.04
CA ALA A 40 16.19 -10.81 1.96
C ALA A 40 15.73 -11.46 0.64
N VAL A 41 14.45 -11.30 0.30
CA VAL A 41 13.85 -11.77 -0.96
C VAL A 41 13.72 -10.63 -1.97
N ILE A 42 14.07 -10.91 -3.22
CA ILE A 42 13.94 -10.03 -4.37
C ILE A 42 13.22 -10.77 -5.49
N VAL A 43 12.14 -10.20 -5.99
CA VAL A 43 11.44 -10.67 -7.20
C VAL A 43 11.88 -9.81 -8.38
N GLY A 44 12.33 -10.43 -9.45
CA GLY A 44 12.73 -9.71 -10.67
C GLY A 44 13.61 -10.51 -11.61
N GLY A 45 13.95 -9.89 -12.74
CA GLY A 45 14.78 -10.54 -13.75
C GLY A 45 16.18 -10.84 -13.22
N THR A 46 16.64 -12.08 -13.36
CA THR A 46 17.97 -12.52 -12.90
C THR A 46 19.07 -12.32 -13.94
N GLY A 47 18.72 -12.14 -15.22
CA GLY A 47 19.68 -11.93 -16.31
C GLY A 47 20.47 -10.60 -16.22
N GLY A 48 21.47 -10.44 -17.09
CA GLY A 48 22.38 -9.28 -17.08
C GLY A 48 21.71 -7.91 -17.30
N ARG A 49 20.49 -7.90 -17.86
CA ARG A 49 19.63 -6.71 -18.04
C ARG A 49 18.38 -6.72 -17.16
N GLY A 50 18.36 -7.57 -16.12
CA GLY A 50 17.22 -7.69 -15.21
C GLY A 50 17.05 -6.46 -14.31
N VAL A 51 15.81 -6.25 -13.87
CA VAL A 51 15.42 -5.21 -12.91
C VAL A 51 14.65 -5.84 -11.76
N VAL A 52 14.72 -5.20 -10.59
CA VAL A 52 13.94 -5.55 -9.40
C VAL A 52 12.48 -5.14 -9.63
N ALA A 53 11.57 -6.11 -9.61
CA ALA A 53 10.13 -5.85 -9.64
C ALA A 53 9.62 -5.52 -8.22
N ALA A 54 10.03 -6.31 -7.23
CA ALA A 54 9.73 -6.08 -5.83
C ALA A 54 10.86 -6.57 -4.92
N ALA A 55 10.94 -6.00 -3.72
CA ALA A 55 11.88 -6.41 -2.70
C ALA A 55 11.18 -6.44 -1.33
N SER A 56 11.48 -7.48 -0.55
CA SER A 56 11.14 -7.60 0.87
C SER A 56 11.74 -6.45 1.69
N TYR A 57 11.19 -6.18 2.88
CA TYR A 57 11.75 -5.15 3.76
C TYR A 57 13.19 -5.47 4.19
N GLU A 58 13.50 -6.75 4.38
CA GLU A 58 14.83 -7.26 4.65
C GLU A 58 15.82 -6.87 3.54
N ALA A 59 15.44 -7.01 2.27
CA ALA A 59 16.27 -6.55 1.16
C ALA A 59 16.32 -5.00 1.06
N ARG A 60 15.20 -4.32 1.33
CA ARG A 60 15.12 -2.85 1.36
C ARG A 60 16.03 -2.23 2.42
N ALA A 61 16.29 -2.92 3.52
CA ALA A 61 17.23 -2.47 4.56
C ALA A 61 18.67 -2.31 4.01
N TYR A 62 19.00 -3.01 2.91
CA TYR A 62 20.28 -2.89 2.21
C TYR A 62 20.26 -1.83 1.10
N GLY A 63 19.17 -1.07 0.97
CA GLY A 63 18.97 -0.05 -0.06
C GLY A 63 18.44 -0.59 -1.39
N VAL A 64 18.00 -1.85 -1.45
CA VAL A 64 17.34 -2.41 -2.64
C VAL A 64 15.94 -1.81 -2.77
N HIS A 65 15.55 -1.40 -3.97
CA HIS A 65 14.21 -0.88 -4.25
C HIS A 65 13.74 -1.32 -5.65
N SER A 66 12.44 -1.20 -5.90
CA SER A 66 11.86 -1.48 -7.22
C SER A 66 12.49 -0.62 -8.32
N ALA A 67 12.46 -1.13 -9.56
CA ALA A 67 13.12 -0.57 -10.73
C ALA A 67 14.67 -0.48 -10.66
N MET A 68 15.30 -0.94 -9.57
CA MET A 68 16.76 -1.03 -9.49
C MET A 68 17.30 -2.11 -10.46
N PRO A 69 18.43 -1.88 -11.16
CA PRO A 69 19.11 -2.94 -11.91
C PRO A 69 19.50 -4.11 -11.00
N SER A 70 19.17 -5.35 -11.39
CA SER A 70 19.43 -6.55 -10.57
C SER A 70 20.91 -6.75 -10.25
N ALA A 71 21.81 -6.33 -11.14
CA ALA A 71 23.26 -6.34 -10.89
C ALA A 71 23.65 -5.42 -9.72
N ARG A 72 23.01 -4.25 -9.58
CA ARG A 72 23.23 -3.33 -8.45
C ARG A 72 22.64 -3.90 -7.18
N ALA A 73 21.43 -4.46 -7.24
CA ALA A 73 20.78 -5.10 -6.10
C ALA A 73 21.63 -6.24 -5.51
N ARG A 74 22.24 -7.09 -6.36
CA ARG A 74 23.19 -8.14 -5.92
C ARG A 74 24.43 -7.60 -5.23
N ARG A 75 24.93 -6.42 -5.62
CA ARG A 75 26.07 -5.79 -4.95
C ARG A 75 25.68 -5.23 -3.58
N LEU A 76 24.49 -4.64 -3.47
CA LEU A 76 23.97 -4.09 -2.22
C LEU A 76 23.59 -5.16 -1.21
N CYS A 77 23.01 -6.27 -1.68
CA CYS A 77 22.56 -7.39 -0.86
C CYS A 77 23.03 -8.73 -1.47
N PRO A 78 24.30 -9.13 -1.27
CA PRO A 78 24.87 -10.33 -1.90
C PRO A 78 24.26 -11.66 -1.48
N HIS A 79 23.59 -11.68 -0.33
CA HIS A 79 22.92 -12.85 0.23
C HIS A 79 21.42 -12.88 -0.09
N ALA A 80 20.90 -11.93 -0.89
CA ALA A 80 19.50 -11.90 -1.27
C ALA A 80 19.13 -13.10 -2.15
N ILE A 81 17.94 -13.64 -1.90
CA ILE A 81 17.32 -14.70 -2.69
C ILE A 81 16.58 -14.04 -3.85
N PHE A 82 16.99 -14.33 -5.08
CA PHE A 82 16.35 -13.84 -6.29
C PHE A 82 15.35 -14.85 -6.83
N LEU A 83 14.12 -14.40 -7.09
CA LEU A 83 13.03 -15.20 -7.66
C LEU A 83 12.55 -14.57 -8.98
N GLY A 84 12.23 -15.42 -9.96
CA GLY A 84 11.83 -15.00 -11.32
C GLY A 84 10.43 -14.40 -11.44
N GLY A 85 9.63 -14.48 -10.38
CA GLY A 85 8.25 -13.97 -10.33
C GLY A 85 7.21 -14.97 -10.85
N ARG A 86 6.06 -15.05 -10.18
CA ARG A 86 4.91 -15.89 -10.56
C ARG A 86 3.67 -15.03 -10.83
N HIS A 87 3.66 -14.33 -11.97
CA HIS A 87 2.64 -13.33 -12.31
C HIS A 87 1.19 -13.85 -12.27
N ASP A 88 0.93 -15.10 -12.68
CA ASP A 88 -0.41 -15.70 -12.58
C ASP A 88 -0.87 -15.84 -11.12
N THR A 89 0.08 -16.16 -10.22
CA THR A 89 -0.18 -16.23 -8.78
C THR A 89 -0.47 -14.83 -8.24
N TYR A 90 0.31 -13.82 -8.63
CA TYR A 90 0.07 -12.42 -8.22
C TYR A 90 -1.29 -11.92 -8.70
N ALA A 91 -1.68 -12.24 -9.93
CA ALA A 91 -3.01 -11.91 -10.44
C ALA A 91 -4.14 -12.60 -9.65
N ALA A 92 -3.91 -13.81 -9.14
CA ALA A 92 -4.89 -14.49 -8.28
C ALA A 92 -5.04 -13.80 -6.91
N TYR A 93 -3.94 -13.37 -6.28
CA TYR A 93 -3.99 -12.59 -5.04
C TYR A 93 -4.62 -11.20 -5.26
N SER A 94 -4.33 -10.55 -6.39
CA SER A 94 -4.96 -9.29 -6.80
C SER A 94 -6.48 -9.41 -6.90
N ARG A 95 -6.99 -10.47 -7.53
CA ARG A 95 -8.45 -10.74 -7.58
C ARG A 95 -9.05 -10.83 -6.18
N ARG A 96 -8.43 -11.60 -5.27
CA ARG A 96 -8.90 -11.72 -3.88
C ARG A 96 -8.90 -10.38 -3.14
N LEU A 97 -7.86 -9.55 -3.32
CA LEU A 97 -7.84 -8.19 -2.81
C LEU A 97 -9.06 -7.41 -3.33
N HIS A 98 -9.26 -7.37 -4.64
CA HIS A 98 -10.37 -6.62 -5.24
C HIS A 98 -11.75 -7.15 -4.83
N ASP A 99 -11.91 -8.45 -4.62
CA ASP A 99 -13.14 -9.04 -4.07
C ASP A 99 -13.44 -8.51 -2.67
N VAL A 100 -12.42 -8.41 -1.80
CA VAL A 100 -12.56 -7.77 -0.48
C VAL A 100 -12.95 -6.31 -0.63
N LEU A 101 -12.25 -5.54 -1.47
CA LEU A 101 -12.47 -4.09 -1.62
C LEU A 101 -13.87 -3.76 -2.16
N THR A 102 -14.33 -4.48 -3.18
CA THR A 102 -15.64 -4.27 -3.81
C THR A 102 -16.81 -4.66 -2.90
N SER A 103 -16.57 -5.47 -1.85
CA SER A 103 -17.59 -5.77 -0.84
C SER A 103 -17.92 -4.60 0.09
N PHE A 104 -17.04 -3.58 0.18
CA PHE A 104 -17.28 -2.39 1.03
C PHE A 104 -18.01 -1.27 0.30
N THR A 105 -17.67 -1.03 -0.97
CA THR A 105 -18.25 0.04 -1.79
C THR A 105 -18.20 -0.37 -3.27
N PRO A 106 -19.21 0.00 -4.08
CA PRO A 106 -19.13 -0.20 -5.53
C PRO A 106 -18.17 0.79 -6.21
N VAL A 107 -17.74 1.85 -5.53
CA VAL A 107 -16.86 2.88 -6.11
C VAL A 107 -15.40 2.52 -5.85
N VAL A 108 -14.90 1.55 -6.62
CA VAL A 108 -13.51 1.06 -6.56
C VAL A 108 -12.81 1.33 -7.90
N GLU A 109 -11.59 1.86 -7.84
CA GLU A 109 -10.75 2.13 -9.00
C GLU A 109 -9.38 1.48 -8.80
N GLY A 110 -9.15 0.35 -9.50
CA GLY A 110 -7.84 -0.31 -9.50
C GLY A 110 -6.81 0.46 -10.31
N ILE A 111 -5.59 0.57 -9.77
CA ILE A 111 -4.46 1.26 -10.39
C ILE A 111 -3.43 0.24 -10.91
N SER A 112 -3.15 -0.77 -10.09
CA SER A 112 -2.20 -1.86 -10.33
C SER A 112 -2.76 -3.17 -9.76
N LEU A 113 -1.94 -4.24 -9.72
CA LEU A 113 -2.36 -5.51 -9.12
C LEU A 113 -2.58 -5.43 -7.60
N ASP A 114 -1.88 -4.51 -6.94
CA ASP A 114 -1.84 -4.36 -5.49
C ASP A 114 -2.46 -3.07 -4.95
N GLU A 115 -2.88 -2.15 -5.83
CA GLU A 115 -3.35 -0.83 -5.44
C GLU A 115 -4.72 -0.46 -6.01
N ALA A 116 -5.56 0.15 -5.16
CA ALA A 116 -6.84 0.70 -5.57
C ALA A 116 -7.28 1.91 -4.73
N PHE A 117 -8.05 2.80 -5.36
CA PHE A 117 -8.81 3.83 -4.67
C PHE A 117 -10.24 3.38 -4.38
N LEU A 118 -10.77 3.77 -3.22
CA LEU A 118 -12.17 3.58 -2.85
C LEU A 118 -12.78 4.91 -2.43
N ASP A 119 -13.98 5.24 -2.93
CA ASP A 119 -14.81 6.28 -2.33
C ASP A 119 -15.78 5.64 -1.34
N VAL A 120 -15.63 5.95 -0.06
CA VAL A 120 -16.46 5.39 1.01
C VAL A 120 -17.44 6.40 1.60
N SER A 121 -17.58 7.57 0.97
CA SER A 121 -18.40 8.66 1.50
C SER A 121 -19.85 8.24 1.72
N SER A 122 -20.43 7.48 0.78
CA SER A 122 -21.84 7.05 0.80
C SER A 122 -22.12 5.80 1.65
N VAL A 123 -21.08 5.05 2.06
CA VAL A 123 -21.25 3.77 2.78
C VAL A 123 -20.97 3.91 4.29
N ARG A 124 -20.78 5.13 4.78
CA ARG A 124 -20.43 5.39 6.19
C ARG A 124 -21.48 4.88 7.19
N ARG A 125 -22.75 4.90 6.81
CA ARG A 125 -23.84 4.39 7.66
C ARG A 125 -23.78 2.88 7.84
N LEU A 126 -23.20 2.16 6.88
CA LEU A 126 -23.11 0.70 6.89
C LEU A 126 -21.83 0.22 7.60
N TRP A 127 -20.71 0.89 7.34
CA TRP A 127 -19.38 0.43 7.75
C TRP A 127 -18.63 1.36 8.71
N GLY A 128 -19.20 2.52 9.05
CA GLY A 128 -18.56 3.53 9.91
C GLY A 128 -17.78 4.59 9.14
N SER A 129 -16.99 5.38 9.86
CA SER A 129 -16.11 6.42 9.30
C SER A 129 -15.02 5.86 8.38
N GLY A 130 -14.42 6.70 7.53
CA GLY A 130 -13.31 6.30 6.65
C GLY A 130 -12.15 5.59 7.38
N PRO A 131 -11.68 6.09 8.53
CA PRO A 131 -10.68 5.40 9.34
C PRO A 131 -11.14 4.04 9.89
N GLU A 132 -12.41 3.88 10.25
CA GLU A 132 -12.96 2.58 10.66
C GLU A 132 -12.99 1.61 9.49
N ILE A 133 -13.47 2.04 8.33
CA ILE A 133 -13.47 1.25 7.10
C ILE A 133 -12.06 0.84 6.69
N ALA A 134 -11.08 1.74 6.78
CA ALA A 134 -9.68 1.44 6.47
C ALA A 134 -9.11 0.33 7.37
N ARG A 135 -9.41 0.36 8.68
CA ARG A 135 -8.98 -0.69 9.62
C ARG A 135 -9.68 -2.02 9.33
N LEU A 136 -10.98 -1.99 9.02
CA LEU A 136 -11.74 -3.18 8.64
C LEU A 136 -11.22 -3.82 7.35
N ILE A 137 -10.96 -3.01 6.31
CA ILE A 137 -10.34 -3.47 5.06
C ILE A 137 -9.00 -4.13 5.37
N ARG A 138 -8.13 -3.45 6.13
CA ARG A 138 -6.80 -3.98 6.46
C ARG A 138 -6.87 -5.32 7.20
N ALA A 139 -7.80 -5.47 8.14
CA ALA A 139 -8.03 -6.73 8.84
C ALA A 139 -8.55 -7.83 7.90
N ARG A 140 -9.58 -7.54 7.10
CA ARG A 140 -10.14 -8.51 6.14
C ARG A 140 -9.16 -8.94 5.06
N VAL A 141 -8.34 -8.00 4.55
CA VAL A 141 -7.28 -8.35 3.60
C VAL A 141 -6.27 -9.29 4.25
N HIS A 142 -5.86 -9.05 5.49
CA HIS A 142 -4.99 -9.97 6.20
C HIS A 142 -5.64 -11.35 6.39
N ASP A 143 -6.89 -11.40 6.85
CA ASP A 143 -7.56 -12.66 7.20
C ASP A 143 -7.97 -13.49 5.97
N GLU A 144 -8.40 -12.84 4.88
CA GLU A 144 -8.90 -13.52 3.67
C GLU A 144 -7.83 -13.68 2.58
N VAL A 145 -6.85 -12.78 2.51
CA VAL A 145 -5.79 -12.78 1.48
C VAL A 145 -4.46 -13.27 2.05
N GLY A 146 -4.23 -13.17 3.36
CA GLY A 146 -2.98 -13.57 4.02
C GLY A 146 -1.86 -12.54 3.88
N LEU A 147 -2.17 -11.32 3.45
CA LEU A 147 -1.20 -10.25 3.19
C LEU A 147 -1.55 -8.99 3.98
N TRP A 148 -0.55 -8.20 4.33
CA TRP A 148 -0.77 -6.88 4.93
C TRP A 148 -0.92 -5.80 3.86
N ALA A 149 -1.81 -4.85 4.13
CA ALA A 149 -2.00 -3.65 3.34
C ALA A 149 -1.74 -2.40 4.18
N SER A 150 -1.27 -1.36 3.53
CA SER A 150 -1.20 -0.01 4.06
C SER A 150 -2.31 0.83 3.44
N VAL A 151 -3.07 1.54 4.29
CA VAL A 151 -4.26 2.28 3.86
C VAL A 151 -4.14 3.76 4.22
N GLY A 152 -4.29 4.62 3.24
CA GLY A 152 -4.36 6.06 3.43
C GLY A 152 -5.80 6.56 3.34
N VAL A 153 -6.20 7.47 4.21
CA VAL A 153 -7.54 8.07 4.25
C VAL A 153 -7.40 9.58 4.11
N ALA A 154 -8.04 10.19 3.11
CA ALA A 154 -8.02 11.64 2.92
C ALA A 154 -9.23 12.14 2.11
N SER A 155 -9.30 13.46 1.88
CA SER A 155 -10.36 14.09 1.08
C SER A 155 -10.17 13.92 -0.44
N THR A 156 -8.93 13.62 -0.87
CA THR A 156 -8.55 13.45 -2.29
C THR A 156 -7.71 12.19 -2.51
N LYS A 157 -7.72 11.69 -3.75
CA LYS A 157 -6.90 10.54 -4.17
C LYS A 157 -5.40 10.76 -3.95
N LEU A 158 -4.88 11.94 -4.31
CA LEU A 158 -3.46 12.24 -4.15
C LEU A 158 -3.03 12.14 -2.69
N LEU A 159 -3.76 12.81 -1.79
CA LEU A 159 -3.47 12.77 -0.36
C LEU A 159 -3.65 11.37 0.23
N ALA A 160 -4.67 10.63 -0.20
CA ALA A 160 -4.87 9.25 0.26
C ALA A 160 -3.70 8.35 -0.18
N LYS A 161 -3.19 8.51 -1.40
CA LYS A 161 -2.01 7.77 -1.87
C LYS A 161 -0.76 8.09 -1.05
N LEU A 162 -0.46 9.38 -0.86
CA LEU A 162 0.67 9.81 -0.03
C LEU A 162 0.54 9.32 1.43
N ALA A 163 -0.67 9.37 1.98
CA ALA A 163 -0.96 8.86 3.32
C ALA A 163 -0.70 7.35 3.41
N SER A 164 -1.11 6.56 2.41
CA SER A 164 -0.86 5.11 2.43
C SER A 164 0.64 4.77 2.39
N GLU A 165 1.46 5.55 1.68
CA GLU A 165 2.90 5.37 1.68
C GLU A 165 3.49 5.70 3.06
N ALA A 166 3.04 6.78 3.70
CA ALA A 166 3.39 7.11 5.08
C ALA A 166 2.87 6.09 6.11
N ALA A 167 1.94 5.20 5.73
CA ALA A 167 1.44 4.14 6.58
C ALA A 167 2.28 2.85 6.51
N LYS A 168 3.17 2.73 5.52
CA LYS A 168 3.95 1.52 5.27
C LYS A 168 4.99 1.26 6.37
N PRO A 169 5.34 -0.02 6.61
CA PRO A 169 6.54 -0.37 7.34
C PRO A 169 7.79 0.27 6.73
N THR A 170 8.79 0.53 7.57
CA THR A 170 10.09 1.05 7.12
C THR A 170 11.18 0.00 7.36
N ALA A 171 12.10 -0.10 6.40
CA ALA A 171 13.21 -1.04 6.50
C ALA A 171 14.37 -0.43 7.29
N SER A 172 14.84 -1.13 8.32
CA SER A 172 16.07 -0.80 9.05
C SER A 172 17.02 -2.00 9.08
N ARG A 173 18.32 -1.73 9.23
CA ARG A 173 19.34 -2.78 9.42
C ARG A 173 19.12 -3.62 10.68
N SER A 174 18.40 -3.07 11.67
CA SER A 174 18.01 -3.77 12.89
C SER A 174 16.70 -4.56 12.76
N GLY A 175 16.08 -4.57 11.57
CA GLY A 175 14.80 -5.22 11.30
C GLY A 175 13.74 -4.25 10.76
N THR A 176 12.64 -4.79 10.26
CA THR A 176 11.50 -3.99 9.77
C THR A 176 10.82 -3.29 10.93
N VAL A 177 10.68 -1.96 10.85
CA VAL A 177 9.92 -1.16 11.81
C VAL A 177 8.47 -1.11 11.32
N PRO A 178 7.49 -1.60 12.09
CA PRO A 178 6.09 -1.54 11.71
C PRO A 178 5.65 -0.09 11.46
N GLY A 179 4.93 0.13 10.37
CA GLY A 179 4.19 1.37 10.13
C GLY A 179 2.86 1.36 10.88
N PRO A 180 2.12 2.48 10.89
CA PRO A 180 0.80 2.52 11.52
C PRO A 180 -0.23 1.67 10.77
N GLY A 181 0.03 1.27 9.51
CA GLY A 181 -0.86 0.48 8.67
C GLY A 181 -2.10 1.23 8.16
N VAL A 182 -2.58 2.22 8.92
CA VAL A 182 -3.58 3.20 8.49
C VAL A 182 -3.08 4.60 8.81
N LYS A 183 -3.08 5.49 7.82
CA LYS A 183 -2.77 6.91 8.00
C LYS A 183 -3.94 7.77 7.52
N VAL A 184 -4.41 8.64 8.40
CA VAL A 184 -5.46 9.62 8.10
C VAL A 184 -4.82 10.98 7.91
N VAL A 185 -5.29 11.72 6.92
CA VAL A 185 -4.97 13.14 6.70
C VAL A 185 -6.29 13.90 6.73
N GLU A 186 -6.55 14.57 7.85
CA GLU A 186 -7.76 15.37 8.02
C GLU A 186 -7.70 16.64 7.16
N PRO A 187 -8.83 17.18 6.67
CA PRO A 187 -8.85 18.38 5.82
C PRO A 187 -8.10 19.58 6.40
N ALA A 188 -8.09 19.73 7.73
CA ALA A 188 -7.38 20.81 8.41
C ALA A 188 -5.85 20.64 8.42
N GLU A 189 -5.35 19.43 8.15
CA GLU A 189 -3.94 19.05 8.26
C GLU A 189 -3.27 18.87 6.89
N GLU A 190 -4.02 18.91 5.78
CA GLU A 190 -3.54 18.55 4.44
C GLU A 190 -2.30 19.35 4.00
N LEU A 191 -2.32 20.67 4.21
CA LEU A 191 -1.19 21.52 3.83
C LEU A 191 0.07 21.19 4.65
N GLY A 192 -0.09 20.95 5.95
CA GLY A 192 1.00 20.53 6.83
C GLY A 192 1.55 19.16 6.43
N PHE A 193 0.67 18.24 6.05
CA PHE A 193 1.05 16.92 5.57
C PHE A 193 1.84 17.00 4.26
N LEU A 194 1.39 17.80 3.28
CA LEU A 194 2.10 18.00 2.02
C LEU A 194 3.49 18.62 2.21
N HIS A 195 3.63 19.63 3.06
CA HIS A 195 4.95 20.22 3.34
C HIS A 195 5.94 19.24 3.99
N ALA A 196 5.44 18.25 4.73
CA ALA A 196 6.27 17.21 5.34
C ALA A 196 6.61 16.05 4.38
N HIS A 197 5.94 15.94 3.22
CA HIS A 197 6.08 14.84 2.27
C HIS A 197 6.22 15.40 0.83
N PRO A 198 7.38 15.98 0.49
CA PRO A 198 7.63 16.58 -0.82
C PRO A 198 7.80 15.56 -1.96
#